data_AF-A0AAU5S4Q8-F1
#
_entry.id   AF-A0AAU5S4Q8-F1
#
_cell.length_a   1.000
_cell.length_b   1.000
_cell.length_c   1.000
_cell.angle_alpha   90.00
_cell.angle_beta   90.00
_cell.angle_gamma   90.00
#
_symmetry.space_group_name_H-M   'P 1'
#
loop_
_entity.id
_entity.type
_entity.pdbx_description
1 polymer ?
#
loop_
_entity_poly.entity_id
_entity_poly.type
_entity_poly.pdbx_seq_one_letter_code
_entity_poly.pdbx_strand_id
1 'polypeptide(L)' 'MTWETAELEGGPADGTRIRVTGRPKVLQVTVDCPVEEGAPEVSVAAVSVYRRKAGPLPLRYGWDGASP' A
#
# COMPACT_ATOMS: atom_id res chain seq x y z
N MET A 1 13.24 1.41 18.55
CA MET A 1 12.84 1.23 17.13
C MET A 1 12.63 2.62 16.55
N THR A 2 13.27 2.96 15.43
CA THR A 2 13.16 4.30 14.83
C THR A 2 12.10 4.28 13.72
N TRP A 3 11.17 5.23 13.76
CA TRP A 3 10.18 5.44 12.72
C TRP A 3 10.78 6.25 11.57
N GLU A 4 10.45 5.88 10.34
CA GLU A 4 10.91 6.57 9.13
C GLU A 4 9.74 6.86 8.20
N THR A 5 9.76 8.03 7.57
CA THR A 5 8.75 8.40 6.57
C THR A 5 9.00 7.65 5.26
N ALA A 6 7.92 7.13 4.69
CA ALA A 6 7.91 6.53 3.37
C ALA A 6 6.75 7.05 2.53
N GLU A 7 6.90 6.98 1.22
CA GLU A 7 5.87 7.34 0.23
C GLU A 7 5.52 6.12 -0.63
N LEU A 8 4.24 5.95 -0.90
CA LEU A 8 3.71 4.95 -1.82
C LEU A 8 3.62 5.57 -3.22
N GLU A 9 4.13 4.87 -4.22
CA GLU A 9 4.24 5.37 -5.60
C GLU A 9 3.53 4.41 -6.57
N GLY A 10 2.62 4.95 -7.37
CA GLY A 10 1.74 4.24 -8.27
C GLY A 10 0.61 3.48 -7.56
N GLY A 11 -0.25 2.84 -8.36
CA GLY A 11 -1.35 2.01 -7.86
C GLY A 11 -2.42 2.79 -7.08
N PRO A 12 -3.27 2.10 -6.30
CA PRO A 12 -4.44 2.71 -5.65
C PRO A 12 -4.10 3.64 -4.48
N ALA A 13 -2.88 3.59 -3.94
CA ALA A 13 -2.45 4.43 -2.82
C ALA A 13 -1.33 5.42 -3.19
N ASP A 14 -1.22 5.79 -4.47
CA ASP A 14 -0.20 6.72 -4.96
C ASP A 14 -0.17 8.05 -4.17
N GLY A 15 1.04 8.55 -3.90
CA GLY A 15 1.29 9.79 -3.16
C GLY A 15 1.06 9.69 -1.64
N THR A 16 0.59 8.54 -1.13
CA THR A 16 0.34 8.36 0.30
C THR A 16 1.64 8.35 1.09
N ARG A 17 1.75 9.19 2.12
CA ARG A 17 2.88 9.17 3.06
C ARG A 17 2.53 8.38 4.31
N ILE A 18 3.43 7.48 4.70
CA ILE A 18 3.29 6.60 5.86
C ILE A 18 4.53 6.66 6.74
N ARG A 19 4.45 6.05 7.94
CA ARG A 19 5.60 5.79 8.79
C ARG A 19 5.83 4.29 8.88
N VAL A 20 7.08 3.85 8.70
CA VAL A 20 7.48 2.45 8.79
C VAL A 20 8.60 2.27 9.81
N THR A 21 8.69 1.08 10.42
CA THR A 21 9.81 0.67 11.27
C THR A 21 10.57 -0.48 10.61
N GLY A 22 11.90 -0.47 10.72
CA GLY A 22 12.73 -1.58 10.23
C GLY A 22 12.84 -1.70 8.71
N ARG A 23 12.34 -0.69 7.97
CA ARG A 23 12.40 -0.60 6.50
C ARG A 23 11.98 -1.91 5.82
N PRO A 24 10.72 -2.38 5.97
CA PRO A 24 10.29 -3.64 5.37
C PRO A 24 10.52 -3.64 3.85
N LYS A 25 10.76 -4.80 3.25
CA LYS A 25 10.91 -4.90 1.79
C LYS A 25 9.58 -4.81 1.04
N VAL A 26 8.50 -5.20 1.71
CA VAL A 26 7.16 -5.30 1.15
C VAL A 26 6.16 -4.71 2.12
N LEU A 27 5.17 -4.01 1.59
CA LEU A 27 3.99 -3.52 2.29
C LEU A 27 2.74 -4.07 1.59
N GLN A 28 1.73 -4.42 2.38
CA GLN A 28 0.37 -4.68 1.88
C GLN A 28 -0.50 -3.47 2.23
N VAL A 29 -1.24 -3.00 1.24
CA VAL A 29 -2.23 -1.93 1.39
C VAL A 29 -3.60 -2.52 1.11
N THR A 30 -4.56 -2.26 1.99
CA THR A 30 -5.94 -2.70 1.83
C THR A 30 -6.80 -1.49 1.50
N VAL A 31 -7.63 -1.60 0.47
CA VAL A 31 -8.56 -0.56 0.03
C VAL A 31 -9.96 -1.16 0.00
N ASP A 32 -10.89 -0.52 0.68
CA ASP A 32 -12.29 -0.97 0.70
C ASP A 32 -12.89 -0.86 -0.70
N CYS A 33 -13.60 -1.91 -1.12
CA CYS A 33 -14.37 -1.93 -2.35
C CYS A 33 -15.85 -1.80 -1.98
N PRO A 34 -16.48 -0.64 -2.22
CA PRO A 34 -17.89 -0.45 -1.91
C PRO A 34 -18.75 -1.47 -2.65
N VAL A 35 -19.67 -2.09 -1.92
CA VAL A 35 -20.63 -3.03 -2.48
C VAL A 35 -21.87 -2.26 -2.93
N GLU A 36 -22.39 -2.59 -4.11
CA GLU A 36 -23.58 -1.93 -4.67
C GLU A 36 -24.84 -2.22 -3.85
N GLU A 37 -25.83 -1.33 -3.93
CA GLU A 37 -27.09 -1.46 -3.21
C GLU A 37 -27.86 -2.73 -3.61
N GLY A 38 -28.49 -3.38 -2.65
CA GLY A 38 -29.28 -4.61 -2.86
C GLY A 38 -28.47 -5.90 -2.92
N ALA A 39 -27.14 -5.84 -2.77
CA ALA A 39 -26.28 -7.00 -2.62
C ALA A 39 -26.37 -7.63 -1.20
N PRO A 40 -25.89 -8.87 -1.02
CA PRO A 40 -25.79 -9.50 0.30
C PRO A 40 -24.93 -8.69 1.28
N GLU A 41 -25.11 -8.95 2.58
CA GLU A 41 -24.30 -8.33 3.65
C GLU A 41 -22.86 -8.90 3.63
N VAL A 42 -22.02 -8.34 2.76
CA VAL A 42 -20.62 -8.72 2.58
C VAL A 42 -19.73 -7.48 2.52
N SER A 43 -18.48 -7.61 2.98
CA SER A 43 -17.43 -6.60 2.81
C SER A 43 -16.39 -7.09 1.83
N VAL A 44 -16.02 -6.27 0.85
CA VAL A 44 -14.97 -6.59 -0.13
C VAL A 44 -13.84 -5.58 0.04
N ALA A 45 -12.60 -6.06 0.00
CA ALA A 45 -11.43 -5.20 0.01
C ALA A 45 -10.38 -5.71 -0.98
N ALA A 46 -9.80 -4.78 -1.73
CA ALA A 46 -8.65 -5.04 -2.56
C ALA A 46 -7.38 -5.04 -1.71
N VAL A 47 -6.48 -5.97 -1.97
CA VAL A 47 -5.14 -6.01 -1.38
C VAL A 47 -4.16 -5.64 -2.48
N SER A 48 -3.28 -4.68 -2.22
CA SER A 48 -2.24 -4.25 -3.16
C SER A 48 -0.87 -4.35 -2.51
N VAL A 49 0.07 -4.95 -3.23
CA VAL A 49 1.44 -5.13 -2.78
C VAL A 49 2.30 -3.95 -3.25
N TYR A 50 3.11 -3.42 -2.33
CA TYR A 50 4.05 -2.34 -2.58
C TYR A 50 5.46 -2.77 -2.18
N ARG A 51 6.43 -2.67 -3.08
CA ARG A 51 7.82 -3.09 -2.86
C ARG A 51 8.74 -1.91 -2.69
N ARG A 52 9.66 -2.01 -1.74
CA ARG A 52 10.64 -0.94 -1.47
C ARG A 52 11.51 -0.71 -2.71
N LYS A 53 11.56 0.53 -3.19
CA LYS A 53 12.47 0.95 -4.26
C LYS A 53 13.86 1.23 -3.71
N ALA A 54 14.86 1.08 -4.55
CA ALA A 54 16.19 1.60 -4.27
C ALA A 54 16.18 3.13 -4.44
N GLY A 55 16.93 3.84 -3.60
CA GLY A 55 17.04 5.29 -3.70
C GLY A 55 17.38 5.96 -2.37
N PRO A 56 17.63 7.28 -2.42
CA PRO A 56 17.80 8.09 -1.22
C PRO A 56 16.49 8.19 -0.43
N LEU A 57 16.58 8.66 0.81
CA LEU A 57 15.41 9.00 1.61
C LEU A 57 14.65 10.21 1.01
N PRO A 58 13.33 10.34 1.25
CA PRO A 58 12.47 9.44 2.02
C PRO A 58 12.28 8.08 1.33
N LEU A 59 11.97 7.03 2.10
CA LEU A 59 11.78 5.70 1.54
C LEU A 59 10.63 5.72 0.52
N ARG A 60 10.77 4.98 -0.57
CA ARG A 60 9.71 4.84 -1.57
C ARG A 60 9.34 3.39 -1.73
N TYR A 61 8.05 3.13 -1.87
CA TYR A 61 7.51 1.82 -2.18
C TYR A 61 6.69 1.91 -3.44
N GLY A 62 7.06 1.15 -4.47
CA GLY A 62 6.33 1.10 -5.73
C GLY A 62 5.26 0.02 -5.70
N TRP A 63 4.09 0.32 -6.27
CA TRP A 63 3.05 -0.66 -6.50
C TRP A 63 3.56 -1.80 -7.41
N ASP A 64 3.28 -3.03 -7.01
CA ASP A 64 3.57 -4.24 -7.78
C ASP A 64 2.28 -4.84 -8.34
N GLY A 65 1.88 -4.37 -9.53
CA GLY A 65 0.67 -4.84 -10.22
C GLY A 65 0.77 -6.27 -10.77
N ALA A 66 1.93 -6.93 -10.67
CA ALA A 66 2.08 -8.34 -11.02
C ALA A 66 1.84 -9.27 -9.83
N SER A 67 1.77 -8.73 -8.61
CA SER A 67 1.41 -9.48 -7.41
C SER A 67 -0.11 -9.47 -7.21
N PRO A 68 -0.74 -10.65 -6.99
CA PRO A 68 -2.17 -10.76 -6.74
C PRO A 68 -2.58 -10.20 -5.37
#